data_AF-A0A965ND91-F1
#
_entry.id   AF-A0A965ND91-F1
#
_cell.length_a   1.000
_cell.length_b   1.000
_cell.length_c   1.000
_cell.angle_alpha   90.00
_cell.angle_beta   90.00
_cell.angle_gamma   90.00
#
_symmetry.space_group_name_H-M   'P 1'
#
loop_
_entity.id
_entity.type
_entity.pdbx_description
1 polymer ?
#
loop_
_entity_poly.entity_id
_entity_poly.type
_entity_poly.pdbx_seq_one_letter_code
_entity_poly.pdbx_strand_id
1 'polypeptide(L)' 'KSEIINRVSDKGERVPDLAREYGVIPKTIYNLLRNKANQPQAVLELAKLKRENEALINIIGSLVAESRLGKKKK' A
#
# COMPACT_ATOMS: atom_id res chain seq x y z
N LYS A 1 -1.37 -21.29 5.46
CA LYS A 1 -0.90 -20.62 4.21
C LYS A 1 -0.62 -19.13 4.42
N SER A 2 -1.52 -18.36 5.04
CA SER A 2 -1.30 -16.95 5.44
C SER A 2 -0.07 -16.77 6.33
N GLU A 3 0.12 -17.69 7.28
CA GLU A 3 1.25 -17.68 8.21
C GLU A 3 2.63 -17.80 7.53
N ILE A 4 2.77 -18.71 6.55
CA ILE A 4 4.00 -18.88 5.75
C ILE A 4 4.36 -17.56 5.06
N ILE A 5 3.36 -16.85 4.55
CA ILE A 5 3.56 -15.57 3.85
C ILE A 5 3.98 -14.47 4.81
N ASN A 6 3.39 -14.40 6.00
CA ASN A 6 3.78 -13.43 7.02
C ASN A 6 5.19 -13.71 7.55
N ARG A 7 5.60 -14.98 7.72
CA ARG A 7 6.98 -15.32 8.12
C ARG A 7 8.01 -14.93 7.05
N VAL A 8 7.69 -15.08 5.76
CA VAL A 8 8.56 -14.59 4.68
C VAL A 8 8.59 -13.06 4.63
N SER A 9 7.43 -12.40 4.69
CA SER A 9 7.33 -10.93 4.52
C SER A 9 7.80 -10.15 5.76
N ASP A 10 7.43 -10.58 6.96
CA ASP A 10 7.59 -9.80 8.19
C ASP A 10 8.83 -10.23 8.98
N LYS A 11 9.22 -11.51 8.90
CA LYS A 11 10.39 -12.07 9.62
C LYS A 11 11.60 -12.35 8.71
N GLY A 12 11.44 -12.22 7.39
CA GLY A 12 12.53 -12.40 6.42
C GLY A 12 13.03 -13.84 6.28
N GLU A 13 12.22 -14.82 6.71
CA GLU A 13 12.60 -16.24 6.67
C GLU A 13 12.69 -16.77 5.22
N ARG A 14 13.63 -17.69 4.96
CA ARG A 14 13.90 -18.17 3.59
C ARG A 14 12.82 -19.15 3.13
N VAL A 15 12.34 -18.93 1.91
CA VAL A 15 11.30 -19.77 1.27
C VAL A 15 11.64 -21.27 1.22
N PRO A 16 12.89 -21.71 0.92
CA PRO A 16 13.23 -23.13 0.92
C PRO A 16 13.10 -23.81 2.30
N ASP A 17 13.37 -23.08 3.37
CA ASP A 17 13.32 -23.62 4.74
C ASP A 17 11.87 -23.78 5.19
N LEU A 18 11.05 -22.75 4.95
CA LEU A 18 9.60 -22.80 5.21
C LEU A 18 8.87 -23.82 4.33
N ALA A 19 9.32 -24.00 3.08
CA ALA A 19 8.78 -25.03 2.20
C ALA A 19 8.97 -26.43 2.78
N ARG A 20 10.15 -26.70 3.35
CA ARG A 20 10.46 -27.96 4.03
C ARG A 20 9.66 -28.12 5.33
N GLU A 21 9.62 -27.08 6.16
CA GLU A 21 8.92 -27.07 7.44
C GLU A 21 7.41 -27.37 7.28
N TYR A 22 6.77 -26.74 6.30
CA TYR A 22 5.32 -26.86 6.08
C TYR A 22 4.95 -27.91 5.03
N GLY A 23 5.91 -28.67 4.49
CA GLY A 23 5.67 -29.72 3.50
C GLY A 23 5.04 -29.21 2.18
N VAL A 24 5.40 -28.01 1.74
CA VAL A 24 4.87 -27.38 0.52
C VAL A 24 5.99 -27.16 -0.50
N ILE A 25 5.66 -27.23 -1.79
CA ILE A 25 6.62 -26.94 -2.85
C ILE A 25 6.96 -25.43 -2.82
N PRO A 26 8.26 -25.02 -2.90
CA PRO A 26 8.65 -23.60 -2.88
C PRO A 26 7.90 -22.72 -3.87
N LYS A 27 7.61 -23.25 -5.08
CA LYS A 27 6.82 -22.58 -6.12
C LYS A 27 5.45 -22.10 -5.62
N THR A 28 4.80 -22.86 -4.74
CA THR A 28 3.52 -22.49 -4.14
C THR A 28 3.64 -21.24 -3.28
N ILE A 29 4.72 -21.14 -2.50
CA ILE A 29 4.99 -19.98 -1.65
C ILE A 29 5.28 -18.75 -2.52
N TYR A 30 6.12 -18.87 -3.54
CA TYR A 30 6.38 -17.77 -4.48
C TYR A 30 5.13 -17.30 -5.22
N ASN A 31 4.25 -18.22 -5.63
CA ASN A 31 2.97 -17.86 -6.24
C ASN A 31 2.05 -17.09 -5.29
N LEU A 32 1.99 -17.51 -4.02
CA LEU A 32 1.21 -16.81 -2.99
C LEU A 32 1.76 -15.41 -2.71
N LEU A 33 3.09 -15.24 -2.67
CA LEU A 33 3.75 -13.93 -2.53
C LEU A 33 3.43 -13.03 -3.73
N ARG A 34 3.54 -13.56 -4.95
CA ARG A 34 3.21 -12.83 -6.18
C ARG A 34 1.74 -12.39 -6.21
N ASN A 35 0.83 -13.25 -5.78
CA ASN A 35 -0.60 -12.92 -5.76
C ASN A 35 -0.95 -11.89 -4.67
N LYS A 36 -0.23 -11.88 -3.54
CA LYS A 36 -0.34 -10.82 -2.52
C LYS A 36 0.20 -9.47 -3.04
N ALA A 37 1.28 -9.48 -3.83
CA ALA A 37 1.84 -8.27 -4.43
C ALA A 37 0.94 -7.67 -5.52
N ASN A 38 0.25 -8.53 -6.30
CA ASN A 38 -0.59 -8.11 -7.43
C ASN A 38 -2.07 -7.90 -7.05
N GLN A 39 -2.39 -7.56 -5.81
CA GLN A 39 -3.79 -7.38 -5.43
C GLN A 39 -4.40 -6.13 -6.09
N PRO A 40 -5.48 -6.28 -6.90
CA PRO A 40 -6.21 -5.15 -7.50
C PRO A 40 -6.68 -4.11 -6.48
N GLN A 41 -6.94 -4.56 -5.25
CA GLN A 41 -7.34 -3.72 -4.12
C GLN A 41 -6.27 -2.69 -3.76
N ALA A 42 -4.97 -3.01 -3.89
CA ALA A 42 -3.90 -2.06 -3.63
C ALA A 42 -3.90 -0.91 -4.66
N VAL A 43 -4.26 -1.21 -5.91
CA VAL A 43 -4.39 -0.20 -6.98
C VAL A 43 -5.60 0.70 -6.75
N LEU A 44 -6.74 0.13 -6.36
CA LEU A 44 -7.96 0.88 -6.03
C LEU A 44 -7.77 1.78 -4.82
N GLU A 45 -7.13 1.27 -3.76
CA GLU A 45 -6.82 2.05 -2.55
C GLU A 45 -5.85 3.19 -2.87
N LEU A 46 -4.81 2.93 -3.67
CA LEU A 46 -3.90 3.97 -4.12
C LEU A 46 -4.59 5.05 -4.97
N ALA A 47 -5.53 4.67 -5.84
CA ALA A 47 -6.32 5.61 -6.62
C ALA A 47 -7.28 6.44 -5.74
N LYS A 48 -7.85 5.84 -4.70
CA LYS A 48 -8.65 6.55 -3.70
C LYS A 48 -7.79 7.57 -2.92
N LEU A 49 -6.65 7.16 -2.39
CA LEU A 49 -5.73 8.03 -1.66
C LEU A 49 -5.24 9.22 -2.51
N LYS A 50 -4.97 9.00 -3.80
CA LYS A 50 -4.60 10.10 -4.73
C LYS A 50 -5.72 11.15 -4.85
N ARG A 51 -6.97 10.71 -5.01
CA ARG A 51 -8.13 11.62 -5.10
C ARG A 51 -8.35 12.39 -3.80
N GLU A 52 -8.20 11.72 -2.65
CA GLU A 52 -8.31 12.36 -1.34
C GLU A 52 -7.22 13.42 -1.13
N ASN A 53 -5.97 13.12 -1.50
CA ASN A 53 -4.88 14.08 -1.42
C ASN A 53 -5.10 15.30 -2.34
N GLU A 54 -5.54 15.08 -3.57
CA GLU A 54 -5.85 16.17 -4.52
C GLU A 54 -6.97 17.09 -4.00
N ALA A 55 -8.02 16.52 -3.41
CA ALA A 55 -9.09 17.29 -2.78
C ALA A 55 -8.57 18.16 -1.62
N LEU A 56 -7.69 17.60 -0.77
CA LEU A 56 -7.07 18.35 0.33
C LEU A 56 -6.20 19.50 -0.17
N ILE A 57 -5.38 19.26 -1.19
CA ILE A 57 -4.53 20.29 -1.81
C ILE A 57 -5.40 21.44 -2.35
N ASN A 58 -6.51 21.12 -3.00
CA ASN A 58 -7.43 22.13 -3.54
C ASN A 58 -8.07 22.98 -2.43
N ILE A 59 -8.53 22.36 -1.35
CA ILE A 59 -9.09 23.06 -0.17
C ILE A 59 -8.04 23.99 0.45
N ILE A 60 -6.82 23.49 0.65
CA ILE A 60 -5.74 24.32 1.21
C ILE A 60 -5.43 25.49 0.27
N GLY A 61 -5.38 25.23 -1.05
CA GLY A 61 -5.16 26.24 -2.06
C GLY A 61 -6.19 27.37 -2.02
N SER A 62 -7.48 27.04 -1.92
CA SER A 62 -8.55 28.05 -1.84
C SER A 62 -8.45 28.87 -0.55
N LEU A 63 -8.24 28.22 0.61
CA LEU A 63 -8.08 28.90 1.90
C LEU A 63 -6.88 29.88 1.91
N VAL A 64 -5.75 29.47 1.32
CA VAL A 64 -4.56 30.33 1.22
C VAL A 64 -4.83 31.51 0.30
N ALA A 65 -5.52 31.30 -0.83
CA ALA A 65 -5.90 32.37 -1.76
C ALA A 65 -6.83 33.39 -1.08
N GLU A 66 -7.86 32.93 -0.37
CA GLU A 66 -8.78 33.77 0.41
C GLU A 66 -8.05 34.57 1.47
N SER A 67 -7.14 33.96 2.23
CA SER A 67 -6.33 34.66 3.24
C SER A 67 -5.46 35.75 2.63
N ARG A 68 -4.82 35.49 1.49
CA ARG A 68 -4.02 36.50 0.76
C ARG A 68 -4.86 37.67 0.27
N LEU A 69 -6.06 37.41 -0.26
CA LEU A 69 -7.00 38.46 -0.68
C LEU A 69 -7.50 39.29 0.51
N GLY A 70 -7.80 38.65 1.64
CA GLY A 70 -8.18 39.32 2.88
C GLY A 70 -7.09 40.24 3.43
N LYS A 71 -5.81 39.85 3.28
CA LYS A 71 -4.65 40.70 3.64
C LYS A 71 -4.43 41.88 2.70
N LYS A 72 -4.76 41.76 1.41
CA LYS A 72 -4.63 42.86 0.42
C LYS A 72 -5.70 43.94 0.54
N LYS A 73 -6.86 43.62 1.14
CA LYS A 73 -7.98 44.55 1.34
C LYS A 73 -7.91 45.35 2.66
N LYS A 74 -6.92 45.09 3.51
CA LYS A 74 -6.64 45.86 4.73
C LYS A 74 -5.46 46.81 4.52
#